data_AF-A0A919LAE1-F1
#
_entry.id   AF-A0A919LAE1-F1
#
_cell.length_a   1.000
_cell.length_b   1.000
_cell.length_c   1.000
_cell.angle_alpha   90.00
_cell.angle_beta   90.00
_cell.angle_gamma   90.00
#
_symmetry.space_group_name_H-M   'P 1'
#
loop_
_entity.id
_entity.type
_entity.pdbx_description
1 polymer ?
#
loop_
_entity_poly.entity_id
_entity_poly.type
_entity_poly.pdbx_seq_one_letter_code
_entity_poly.pdbx_strand_id
1 'polypeptide(L)'
;MVAGTATAVSNRVSRRQAGRWAQQEPQAYEQQAAPAPPPAPAQPPADDMSSRIAQLKELGALKEQGILTEAEFAEQKSRLLGS
;
A
#
# COMPACT_ATOMS: atom_id res chain seq x y z
N MET A 1 17.84 25.72 9.78
CA MET A 1 17.70 24.26 9.99
C MET A 1 17.36 24.05 11.46
N VAL A 2 16.08 23.92 11.80
CA VAL A 2 15.63 23.72 13.19
C VAL A 2 15.53 22.22 13.44
N ALA A 3 16.32 21.75 14.39
CA ALA A 3 16.35 20.38 14.89
C ALA A 3 15.12 20.12 15.79
N GLY A 4 14.35 19.09 15.45
CA GLY A 4 13.21 18.64 16.26
C GLY A 4 13.68 17.81 17.45
N THR A 5 13.41 18.29 18.65
CA THR A 5 13.49 17.57 19.92
C THR A 5 12.20 16.79 20.16
N ALA A 6 12.30 15.49 20.42
CA ALA A 6 11.54 14.77 21.46
C ALA A 6 11.70 13.24 21.29
N THR A 7 12.79 12.70 21.82
CA THR A 7 12.89 11.30 22.22
C THR A 7 12.38 11.19 23.65
N ALA A 8 11.23 10.56 23.90
CA ALA A 8 10.90 9.90 25.18
C ALA A 8 9.54 9.19 25.22
N VAL A 9 9.24 8.26 24.30
CA VAL A 9 8.31 7.15 24.63
C VAL A 9 8.79 5.89 23.92
N SER A 10 9.76 5.20 24.52
CA SER A 10 10.03 3.82 24.13
C SER A 10 10.67 3.04 25.27
N ASN A 11 9.92 2.88 26.38
CA ASN A 11 10.29 1.89 27.41
C ASN A 11 9.15 1.38 28.31
N ARG A 12 7.87 1.60 27.98
CA ARG A 12 6.72 1.11 28.81
C ARG A 12 5.76 0.17 28.06
N VAL A 13 5.95 -0.04 26.76
CA VAL A 13 5.07 -0.86 25.91
C VAL A 13 5.39 -2.36 25.95
N SER A 14 6.62 -2.76 26.26
CA SER A 14 7.01 -4.19 26.23
C SER A 14 6.43 -5.02 27.39
N ARG A 15 6.31 -4.43 28.60
CA ARG A 15 5.86 -5.16 29.79
C ARG A 15 4.33 -5.38 29.83
N ARG A 16 3.57 -4.59 29.05
CA ARG A 16 2.10 -4.70 28.96
C ARG A 16 1.65 -5.76 27.96
N GLN A 17 2.52 -6.16 27.03
CA GLN A 17 2.20 -7.18 26.04
C GLN A 17 2.36 -8.60 26.61
N ALA A 18 3.41 -8.86 27.40
CA ALA A 18 3.66 -10.17 28.01
C ALA A 18 2.52 -10.70 28.91
N GLY A 19 1.82 -9.83 29.63
CA GLY A 19 0.71 -10.24 30.50
C GLY A 19 -0.60 -10.58 29.78
N ARG A 20 -0.74 -10.22 28.51
CA ARG A 20 -2.00 -10.40 27.74
C ARG A 20 -2.12 -11.78 27.10
N TRP A 21 -1.01 -12.47 26.83
CA TRP A 21 -0.99 -13.79 26.22
C TRP A 21 -1.13 -14.94 27.22
N ALA A 22 -0.79 -14.73 28.49
CA ALA A 22 -0.87 -15.76 29.53
C ALA A 22 -2.29 -16.01 30.08
N GLN A 23 -3.28 -15.22 29.66
CA GLN A 23 -4.66 -15.30 30.16
C GLN A 23 -5.67 -15.78 29.11
N GLN A 24 -5.19 -16.14 27.92
CA GLN A 24 -6.01 -16.64 26.81
C GLN A 24 -5.75 -18.12 26.58
N GLU A 25 -6.14 -18.97 27.53
CA GLU A 25 -6.51 -20.39 27.35
C GLU A 25 -6.84 -20.99 28.74
N PRO A 26 -7.86 -21.85 28.93
CA PRO A 26 -8.89 -22.36 28.02
C PRO A 26 -10.34 -22.20 28.57
N GLN A 27 -11.27 -21.73 27.75
CA GLN A 27 -12.71 -21.90 28.00
C GLN A 27 -13.33 -22.50 26.74
N ALA A 28 -13.17 -23.82 26.64
CA ALA A 28 -13.94 -24.68 25.78
C ALA A 28 -15.36 -24.78 26.33
N TYR A 29 -16.31 -24.03 25.76
CA TYR A 29 -17.73 -24.35 25.78
C TYR A 29 -18.49 -23.51 24.75
N GLU A 30 -19.19 -24.22 23.88
CA GLU A 30 -20.48 -23.84 23.27
C GLU A 30 -20.58 -22.49 22.53
N GLN A 31 -20.58 -22.57 21.19
CA GLN A 31 -21.71 -22.02 20.42
C GLN A 31 -21.66 -22.43 18.95
N GLN A 32 -22.74 -23.10 18.54
CA GLN A 32 -23.38 -23.10 17.23
C GLN A 32 -22.56 -22.69 16.00
N ALA A 33 -22.48 -23.61 15.04
CA ALA A 33 -22.12 -23.34 13.66
C ALA A 33 -22.99 -22.20 13.08
N ALA A 34 -22.43 -20.99 13.04
CA ALA A 34 -22.93 -19.89 12.23
C ALA A 34 -22.39 -20.04 10.80
N PRO A 35 -23.22 -19.89 9.75
CA PRO A 35 -22.73 -19.92 8.38
C PRO A 35 -21.73 -18.77 8.16
N ALA A 36 -20.61 -19.09 7.53
CA ALA A 36 -19.56 -18.13 7.22
C ALA A 36 -20.12 -16.97 6.38
N PRO A 37 -19.74 -15.71 6.68
CA PRO A 37 -20.15 -14.56 5.88
C PRO A 37 -19.63 -14.72 4.44
N PRO A 38 -20.42 -14.34 3.41
CA PRO A 38 -19.97 -14.41 2.03
C PRO A 38 -18.70 -13.57 1.83
N PRO A 39 -17.77 -13.99 0.95
CA PRO A 39 -16.56 -13.23 0.67
C PRO A 39 -16.92 -11.82 0.20
N ALA A 40 -16.29 -10.82 0.82
CA ALA A 40 -16.47 -9.43 0.43
C ALA A 40 -16.01 -9.25 -1.03
N PRO A 41 -16.75 -8.48 -1.86
CA PRO A 41 -16.34 -8.21 -3.22
C PRO A 41 -14.97 -7.50 -3.24
N ALA A 42 -14.05 -8.04 -4.02
CA ALA A 42 -12.75 -7.43 -4.27
C ALA A 42 -12.96 -6.01 -4.80
N GLN A 43 -12.37 -5.02 -4.12
CA GLN A 43 -12.43 -3.64 -4.57
C GLN A 43 -11.73 -3.53 -5.93
N PRO A 44 -12.32 -2.85 -6.93
CA PRO A 44 -11.66 -2.63 -8.22
C PRO A 44 -10.39 -1.79 -8.01
N PRO A 45 -9.37 -1.94 -8.87
CA PRO A 45 -8.10 -1.21 -8.76
C PRO A 45 -8.32 0.27 -9.05
N ALA A 46 -8.71 1.02 -8.03
CA ALA A 46 -9.00 2.44 -8.12
C ALA A 46 -7.73 3.30 -8.01
N ASP A 47 -6.67 2.96 -8.76
CA ASP A 47 -5.43 3.77 -8.82
C ASP A 47 -4.61 3.59 -10.12
N ASP A 48 -5.08 2.80 -11.08
CA ASP A 48 -4.30 2.54 -12.30
C ASP A 48 -4.16 3.77 -13.19
N MET A 49 -5.22 4.58 -13.31
CA MET A 49 -5.20 5.71 -14.25
C MET A 49 -4.37 6.89 -13.75
N SER A 50 -4.38 7.16 -12.44
CA SER A 50 -3.52 8.18 -11.82
C SER A 50 -2.04 7.83 -11.97
N SER A 51 -1.70 6.55 -11.73
CA SER A 51 -0.35 6.01 -11.93
C SER A 51 0.11 6.10 -13.40
N ARG A 52 -0.76 5.75 -14.36
CA ARG A 52 -0.47 5.90 -15.79
C ARG A 52 -0.23 7.36 -16.19
N ILE A 53 -1.02 8.30 -15.67
CA ILE A 53 -0.82 9.72 -15.95
C ILE A 53 0.52 10.23 -15.40
N ALA A 54 0.94 9.77 -14.21
CA ALA A 54 2.24 10.12 -13.65
C ALA A 54 3.39 9.62 -14.53
N GLN A 55 3.33 8.37 -14.98
CA GLN A 55 4.32 7.78 -15.89
C GLN A 55 4.40 8.52 -17.23
N LEU A 56 3.26 8.93 -17.82
CA LEU A 56 3.27 9.74 -19.06
C LEU A 56 3.99 11.08 -18.90
N LYS A 57 3.91 11.71 -17.72
CA LYS A 57 4.62 12.97 -17.44
C LYS A 57 6.12 12.75 -17.33
N GLU A 58 6.54 11.68 -16.67
CA GLU A 58 7.96 11.32 -16.56
C GLU A 58 8.58 11.05 -17.93
N LEU A 59 7.87 10.28 -18.79
CA LEU A 59 8.30 10.05 -20.17
C LEU A 59 8.40 11.34 -20.99
N GLY A 60 7.48 12.28 -20.78
CA GLY A 60 7.53 13.61 -21.41
C GLY A 60 8.79 14.39 -21.01
N ALA A 61 9.11 14.41 -19.71
CA ALA A 61 10.30 15.08 -19.20
C ALA A 61 11.60 14.44 -19.75
N LEU A 62 11.65 13.11 -19.84
CA LEU A 62 12.80 12.39 -20.42
C LEU A 62 12.97 12.70 -21.92
N LYS A 63 11.86 12.86 -22.66
CA LYS A 63 11.89 13.31 -24.07
C LYS A 63 12.43 14.74 -24.20
N GLU A 64 11.96 15.66 -23.37
CA GLU A 64 12.42 17.06 -23.35
C GLU A 64 13.90 17.20 -23.02
N GLN A 65 14.42 16.31 -22.16
CA GLN A 65 15.85 16.22 -21.83
C GLN A 65 16.68 15.57 -22.96
N GLY A 66 16.05 15.08 -24.02
CA GLY A 66 16.71 14.37 -25.12
C GLY A 66 17.22 12.97 -24.74
N ILE A 67 16.78 12.42 -23.60
CA ILE A 67 17.12 11.07 -23.16
C ILE A 67 16.30 10.05 -23.94
N LEU A 68 15.05 10.38 -24.26
CA LEU A 68 14.18 9.59 -25.14
C LEU A 68 13.98 10.29 -26.47
N THR A 69 13.97 9.51 -27.54
CA THR A 69 13.54 9.97 -28.87
C THR A 69 12.01 10.03 -28.96
N GLU A 70 11.49 10.77 -29.95
CA GLU A 70 10.04 10.86 -30.21
C GLU A 70 9.42 9.47 -30.49
N ALA A 71 10.17 8.59 -31.16
CA ALA A 71 9.74 7.22 -31.47
C ALA A 71 9.61 6.37 -30.21
N GLU A 72 10.61 6.38 -29.33
CA GLU A 72 10.58 5.62 -28.07
C GLU A 72 9.49 6.12 -27.12
N PHE A 73 9.28 7.43 -27.06
CA PHE A 73 8.17 8.02 -26.29
C PHE A 73 6.80 7.51 -26.77
N ALA A 74 6.59 7.43 -28.09
CA ALA A 74 5.34 6.97 -28.67
C ALA A 74 5.07 5.48 -28.36
N GLU A 75 6.09 4.63 -28.44
CA GLU A 75 5.99 3.20 -28.08
C GLU A 75 5.64 2.99 -26.61
N GLN A 76 6.26 3.75 -25.70
CA GLN A 76 5.95 3.61 -24.27
C GLN A 76 4.57 4.14 -23.92
N LYS A 77 4.13 5.23 -24.55
CA LYS A 77 2.79 5.77 -24.39
C LYS A 77 1.71 4.78 -24.84
N SER A 78 1.87 4.12 -25.99
CA SER A 78 0.91 3.13 -26.49
C SER A 78 0.86 1.91 -25.56
N ARG A 79 2.02 1.40 -25.12
CA ARG A 79 2.12 0.30 -24.16
C ARG A 79 1.44 0.59 -22.83
N LEU A 80 1.57 1.82 -22.35
CA LEU A 80 0.99 2.25 -21.07
C LEU A 80 -0.53 2.45 -21.13
N LEU A 81 -1.05 2.88 -22.29
CA LEU A 81 -2.48 3.07 -22.53
C LEU A 81 -3.19 1.80 -23.02
N GLY A 82 -2.43 0.74 -23.32
CA GLY A 82 -2.97 -0.55 -23.77
C GLY A 82 -3.51 -0.54 -25.20
N SER A 83 -2.86 0.21 -26.09
CA SER A 83 -3.15 0.17 -27.54
C SER A 83 -2.65 -1.12 -28.19
#